data_AF-A0A1Z7YXG4-F1
#
_entry.id   AF-A0A1Z7YXG4-F1
#
_cell.length_a   1.000
_cell.length_b   1.000
_cell.length_c   1.000
_cell.angle_alpha   90.00
_cell.angle_beta   90.00
_cell.angle_gamma   90.00
#
_symmetry.space_group_name_H-M   'P 1'
#
loop_
_entity.id
_entity.type
_entity.pdbx_description
1 polymer ?
#
loop_
_entity_poly.entity_id
_entity_poly.type
_entity_poly.pdbx_seq_one_letter_code
_entity_poly.pdbx_strand_id
1 'polypeptide(L)'
;MNKWQQHRWYIAWAIWLVLIVNYLDYSVDRAENTSDITNIKRVEVIANMKVVSLPEPPPTPVSQTLTQKKGIEKAFTENKQSRLWLSKLEAGEGPDIVFTWPTDVNERAWIQQRLYNCGVRLGKWSGGRLRAIEVGVGTVSGFIRVISGEVSVEETSRLQTLVGEGQPVRLFPRSLDIHLLTQLSNTTSGKFMAAKHVSAEYKRHMEGVNIRNIQVDGQAFEQGVGFLPESGQCS
;
A
#
# COMPACT_ATOMS: atom_id res chain seq x y z
N MET A 1 36.69 -41.83 -2.72
CA MET A 1 36.14 -40.46 -2.60
C MET A 1 37.19 -39.48 -3.11
N ASN A 2 36.83 -38.66 -4.09
CA ASN A 2 37.79 -37.90 -4.90
C ASN A 2 38.22 -36.63 -4.13
N LYS A 3 39.53 -36.43 -3.92
CA LYS A 3 40.10 -35.30 -3.13
C LYS A 3 39.62 -33.93 -3.61
N TRP A 4 39.24 -33.84 -4.88
CA TRP A 4 38.67 -32.64 -5.51
C TRP A 4 37.25 -32.29 -5.06
N GLN A 5 36.41 -33.26 -4.70
CA GLN A 5 35.07 -32.98 -4.16
C GLN A 5 35.13 -32.48 -2.71
N GLN A 6 36.10 -32.99 -1.94
CA GLN A 6 36.28 -32.58 -0.54
C GLN A 6 36.68 -31.10 -0.45
N HIS A 7 37.53 -30.62 -1.35
CA HIS A 7 37.93 -29.20 -1.39
C HIS A 7 36.78 -28.24 -1.70
N ARG A 8 35.89 -28.61 -2.62
CA ARG A 8 34.72 -27.77 -2.96
C ARG A 8 33.76 -27.62 -1.78
N TRP A 9 33.66 -28.64 -0.94
CA TRP A 9 32.81 -28.61 0.24
C TRP A 9 33.36 -27.69 1.34
N TYR A 10 34.69 -27.68 1.54
CA TYR A 10 35.33 -26.75 2.49
C TYR A 10 35.20 -25.28 2.05
N ILE A 11 35.26 -25.00 0.75
CA ILE A 11 35.09 -23.63 0.23
C ILE A 11 33.65 -23.13 0.46
N ALA A 12 32.65 -23.98 0.20
CA ALA A 12 31.25 -23.63 0.46
C ALA A 12 30.99 -23.37 1.96
N TRP A 13 31.60 -24.19 2.83
CA TRP A 13 31.52 -24.00 4.28
C TRP A 13 32.17 -22.70 4.75
N ALA A 14 33.33 -22.34 4.20
CA ALA A 14 34.01 -21.09 4.54
C ALA A 14 33.21 -19.85 4.12
N ILE A 15 32.59 -19.86 2.93
CA ILE A 15 31.73 -18.77 2.45
C ILE A 15 30.50 -18.62 3.36
N TRP A 16 29.87 -19.73 3.75
CA TRP A 16 28.72 -19.71 4.64
C TRP A 16 29.06 -19.16 6.03
N LEU A 17 30.24 -19.50 6.57
CA LEU A 17 30.71 -19.00 7.86
C LEU A 17 30.96 -17.48 7.83
N VAL A 18 31.53 -16.95 6.74
CA VAL A 18 31.74 -15.50 6.56
C VAL A 18 30.41 -14.73 6.49
N LEU A 19 29.39 -15.32 5.85
CA LEU A 19 28.06 -14.71 5.79
C LEU A 19 27.37 -14.69 7.15
N ILE A 20 27.51 -15.74 7.96
CA ILE A 20 26.93 -15.78 9.31
C ILE A 20 27.61 -14.80 10.26
N VAL A 21 28.95 -14.69 10.21
CA VAL A 21 29.67 -13.75 11.08
C VAL A 21 29.28 -12.31 10.72
N ASN A 22 29.19 -11.96 9.43
CA ASN A 22 28.70 -10.64 9.01
C ASN A 22 27.24 -10.39 9.44
N TYR A 23 26.39 -11.41 9.41
CA TYR A 23 24.99 -11.29 9.83
C TYR A 23 24.86 -11.05 11.35
N LEU A 24 25.71 -11.70 12.15
CA LEU A 24 25.71 -11.52 13.60
C LEU A 24 26.26 -10.14 14.01
N ASP A 25 27.33 -9.66 13.39
CA ASP A 25 27.85 -8.30 13.64
C ASP A 25 26.80 -7.23 13.29
N TYR A 26 26.08 -7.41 12.17
CA TYR A 26 25.00 -6.51 11.78
C TYR A 26 23.82 -6.48 12.78
N SER A 27 23.60 -7.54 13.54
CA SER A 27 22.47 -7.63 14.48
C SER A 27 22.72 -6.93 15.83
N VAL A 28 23.99 -6.76 16.22
CA VAL A 28 24.36 -6.17 17.52
C VAL A 28 24.20 -4.64 17.51
N ASP A 29 24.52 -3.97 16.40
CA ASP A 29 24.37 -2.51 16.26
C ASP A 29 22.91 -2.01 16.32
N ARG A 30 21.93 -2.88 16.10
CA ARG A 30 20.51 -2.48 16.07
C ARG A 30 19.87 -2.38 17.47
N ALA A 31 20.50 -2.95 18.50
CA ALA A 31 19.89 -3.06 19.83
C ALA A 31 20.12 -1.85 20.75
N GLU A 32 20.98 -0.89 20.38
CA GLU A 32 21.43 0.17 21.30
C GLU A 32 20.77 1.55 21.08
N ASN A 33 19.89 1.70 20.08
CA ASN A 33 19.38 3.02 19.67
C ASN A 33 17.86 3.19 19.86
N THR A 34 17.36 2.83 21.05
CA THR A 34 16.02 3.22 21.51
C THR A 34 16.13 4.04 22.79
N SER A 35 16.47 5.33 22.64
CA SER A 35 16.32 6.32 23.70
C SER A 35 14.94 6.98 23.66
N ASP A 36 14.26 6.89 24.79
CA ASP A 36 13.18 7.73 25.32
C ASP A 36 12.64 8.85 24.42
N ILE A 37 11.36 8.72 24.04
CA ILE A 37 10.51 9.87 23.69
C ILE A 37 9.22 9.77 24.52
N THR A 38 9.36 10.04 25.81
CA THR A 38 8.24 10.54 26.61
C THR A 38 8.15 12.05 26.47
N ASN A 39 6.93 12.57 26.33
CA ASN A 39 6.52 13.98 26.46
C ASN A 39 6.30 14.75 25.14
N ILE A 40 5.07 14.61 24.59
CA ILE A 40 4.50 15.62 23.69
C ILE A 40 3.30 16.25 24.40
N LYS A 41 3.50 17.51 24.80
CA LYS A 41 2.52 18.39 25.41
C LYS A 41 1.39 18.69 24.41
N ARG A 42 0.18 18.21 24.70
CA ARG A 42 -1.03 18.45 23.92
C ARG A 42 -1.42 19.94 24.00
N VAL A 43 -1.35 20.66 22.88
CA VAL A 43 -1.91 22.01 22.75
C VAL A 43 -3.36 21.87 22.29
N GLU A 44 -4.31 22.19 23.16
CA GLU A 44 -5.72 22.32 22.79
C GLU A 44 -5.93 23.62 22.03
N VAL A 45 -6.36 23.52 20.77
CA VAL A 45 -6.87 24.65 19.99
C VAL A 45 -8.40 24.66 20.16
N ILE A 46 -8.89 25.51 21.05
CA ILE A 46 -10.32 25.79 21.21
C ILE A 46 -10.73 26.74 20.07
N ALA A 47 -11.30 26.20 19.00
CA ALA A 47 -11.92 27.01 17.96
C ALA A 47 -13.31 27.47 18.42
N ASN A 48 -13.43 28.75 18.78
CA ASN A 48 -14.68 29.39 19.14
C ASN A 48 -15.43 29.78 17.85
N MET A 49 -16.19 28.85 17.27
CA MET A 49 -17.00 29.13 16.07
C MET A 49 -18.35 29.74 16.47
N LYS A 50 -18.42 31.07 16.41
CA LYS A 50 -19.68 31.82 16.43
C LYS A 50 -20.42 31.55 15.11
N VAL A 51 -21.50 30.76 15.17
CA VAL A 51 -22.33 30.43 14.01
C VAL A 51 -23.00 31.69 13.48
N VAL A 52 -22.60 32.14 12.30
CA VAL A 52 -23.33 33.15 11.53
C VAL A 52 -24.45 32.42 10.80
N SER A 53 -25.69 32.67 11.20
CA SER A 53 -26.89 32.18 10.52
C SER A 53 -27.00 32.83 9.14
N LEU A 54 -26.82 32.03 8.10
CA LEU A 54 -27.12 32.42 6.72
C LEU A 54 -28.64 32.41 6.50
N PRO A 55 -29.20 33.33 5.69
CA PRO A 55 -30.63 33.41 5.43
C PRO A 55 -31.15 32.17 4.70
N GLU A 56 -32.38 31.77 5.02
CA GLU A 56 -33.02 30.59 4.44
C GLU A 56 -33.12 30.71 2.90
N PRO A 57 -32.67 29.69 2.15
CA PRO A 57 -32.81 29.68 0.70
C PRO A 57 -34.29 29.53 0.31
N PRO A 58 -34.71 30.12 -0.82
CA PRO A 58 -36.09 30.06 -1.28
C PRO A 58 -36.54 28.61 -1.54
N PRO A 59 -37.82 28.28 -1.31
CA PRO A 59 -38.32 26.93 -1.50
C PRO A 59 -38.25 26.55 -2.97
N THR A 60 -37.46 25.51 -3.28
CA THR A 60 -37.40 24.92 -4.61
C THR A 60 -38.62 24.03 -4.85
N PRO A 61 -39.13 23.93 -6.10
CA PRO A 61 -40.31 23.16 -6.39
C PRO A 61 -40.01 21.66 -6.25
N VAL A 62 -40.91 20.98 -5.54
CA VAL A 62 -40.91 19.53 -5.36
C VAL A 62 -40.96 18.87 -6.74
N SER A 63 -39.85 18.25 -7.16
CA SER A 63 -39.83 17.28 -8.25
C SER A 63 -39.40 15.92 -7.72
N GLN A 64 -40.24 14.95 -8.05
CA GLN A 64 -40.25 13.58 -7.60
C GLN A 64 -39.10 12.80 -8.26
N THR A 65 -38.27 12.09 -7.48
CA THR A 65 -37.58 10.89 -7.95
C THR A 65 -37.23 9.97 -6.76
N LEU A 66 -38.25 9.27 -6.25
CA LEU A 66 -38.09 8.25 -5.20
C LEU A 66 -37.63 6.90 -5.76
N THR A 67 -36.50 6.87 -6.49
CA THR A 67 -35.88 5.57 -6.87
C THR A 67 -34.35 5.62 -7.13
N GLN A 68 -33.63 6.60 -6.57
CA GLN A 68 -32.14 6.62 -6.62
C GLN A 68 -31.46 6.87 -5.26
N LYS A 69 -32.24 7.10 -4.20
CA LYS A 69 -31.69 7.50 -2.89
C LYS A 69 -30.88 6.37 -2.21
N LYS A 70 -31.29 5.11 -2.38
CA LYS A 70 -30.66 3.95 -1.72
C LYS A 70 -29.25 3.62 -2.25
N GLY A 71 -28.99 3.86 -3.53
CA GLY A 71 -27.68 3.60 -4.15
C GLY A 71 -26.64 4.67 -3.82
N ILE A 72 -27.06 5.93 -3.84
CA ILE A 72 -26.19 7.09 -3.55
C ILE A 72 -25.80 7.11 -2.06
N GLU A 73 -26.74 6.80 -1.16
CA GLU A 73 -26.48 6.76 0.29
C GLU A 73 -25.52 5.61 0.68
N LYS A 74 -25.67 4.44 0.04
CA LYS A 74 -24.75 3.30 0.23
C LYS A 74 -23.35 3.65 -0.27
N ALA A 75 -23.21 4.15 -1.50
CA ALA A 75 -21.92 4.52 -2.07
C ALA A 75 -21.22 5.63 -1.27
N PHE A 76 -21.97 6.61 -0.78
CA PHE A 76 -21.44 7.68 0.07
C PHE A 76 -20.95 7.17 1.43
N THR A 77 -21.68 6.24 2.03
CA THR A 77 -21.32 5.62 3.32
C THR A 77 -20.09 4.71 3.17
N GLU A 78 -20.03 3.91 2.11
CA GLU A 78 -18.86 3.09 1.78
C GLU A 78 -17.60 3.94 1.54
N ASN A 79 -17.74 5.05 0.80
CA ASN A 79 -16.62 5.96 0.57
C ASN A 79 -16.08 6.57 1.88
N LYS A 80 -16.97 6.97 2.80
CA LYS A 80 -16.57 7.45 4.13
C LYS A 80 -15.83 6.38 4.93
N GLN A 81 -16.34 5.16 4.90
CA GLN A 81 -15.74 4.04 5.63
C GLN A 81 -14.33 3.71 5.09
N SER A 82 -14.16 3.68 3.77
CA SER A 82 -12.85 3.41 3.15
C SER A 82 -11.84 4.52 3.39
N ARG A 83 -12.28 5.79 3.48
CA ARG A 83 -11.42 6.90 3.91
C ARG A 83 -10.97 6.73 5.36
N LEU A 84 -11.85 6.24 6.24
CA LEU A 84 -11.51 5.97 7.63
C LEU A 84 -10.50 4.82 7.74
N TRP A 85 -10.68 3.73 6.99
CA TRP A 85 -9.71 2.64 6.95
C TRP A 85 -8.36 3.09 6.43
N LEU A 86 -8.33 3.89 5.36
CA LEU A 86 -7.08 4.43 4.86
C LEU A 86 -6.39 5.29 5.92
N SER A 87 -7.13 6.15 6.63
CA SER A 87 -6.57 6.95 7.72
C SER A 87 -5.98 6.11 8.85
N LYS A 88 -6.57 4.95 9.16
CA LYS A 88 -6.04 4.01 10.15
C LYS A 88 -4.74 3.38 9.68
N LEU A 89 -4.71 2.86 8.45
CA LEU A 89 -3.50 2.27 7.86
C LEU A 89 -2.37 3.30 7.76
N GLU A 90 -2.68 4.55 7.44
CA GLU A 90 -1.71 5.67 7.42
C GLU A 90 -1.18 6.02 8.81
N ALA A 91 -1.95 5.78 9.87
CA ALA A 91 -1.52 5.92 11.25
C ALA A 91 -0.76 4.69 11.79
N GLY A 92 -0.60 3.64 10.97
CA GLY A 92 0.00 2.37 11.39
C GLY A 92 -0.97 1.44 12.15
N GLU A 93 -2.28 1.75 12.15
CA GLU A 93 -3.32 0.90 12.71
C GLU A 93 -3.92 -0.02 11.64
N GLY A 94 -4.10 -1.30 11.96
CA GLY A 94 -4.78 -2.27 11.09
C GLY A 94 -3.92 -3.49 10.78
N PRO A 95 -4.34 -4.31 9.80
CA PRO A 95 -3.59 -5.48 9.38
C PRO A 95 -2.29 -5.12 8.67
N ASP A 96 -1.33 -6.05 8.72
CA ASP A 96 -0.27 -6.10 7.72
C ASP A 96 -0.85 -6.60 6.39
N ILE A 97 -0.71 -5.81 5.32
CA ILE A 97 -1.28 -6.12 4.00
C ILE A 97 -0.16 -6.30 2.98
N VAL A 98 -0.09 -7.50 2.40
CA VAL A 98 0.94 -7.87 1.42
C VAL A 98 0.30 -8.25 0.09
N PHE A 99 0.71 -7.57 -0.98
CA PHE A 99 0.34 -7.92 -2.35
C PHE A 99 1.54 -8.48 -3.10
N THR A 100 1.47 -9.76 -3.42
CA THR A 100 2.52 -10.48 -4.15
C THR A 100 2.43 -10.16 -5.64
N TRP A 101 3.58 -10.05 -6.29
CA TRP A 101 3.66 -9.82 -7.73
C TRP A 101 3.62 -11.14 -8.52
N PRO A 102 3.13 -11.13 -9.77
CA PRO A 102 3.24 -12.27 -10.66
C PRO A 102 4.69 -12.72 -10.81
N THR A 103 4.89 -14.03 -10.94
CA THR A 103 6.19 -14.63 -11.30
C THR A 103 6.54 -14.40 -12.76
N ASP A 104 5.53 -14.25 -13.64
CA ASP A 104 5.74 -13.91 -15.04
C ASP A 104 6.24 -12.46 -15.19
N VAL A 105 7.42 -12.31 -15.79
CA VAL A 105 8.11 -11.02 -15.92
C VAL A 105 7.32 -10.04 -16.79
N ASN A 106 6.66 -10.52 -17.84
CA ASN A 106 5.91 -9.68 -18.77
C ASN A 106 4.62 -9.17 -18.13
N GLU A 107 3.89 -10.03 -17.42
CA GLU A 107 2.70 -9.68 -16.66
C GLU A 107 3.03 -8.67 -15.56
N ARG A 108 4.11 -8.92 -14.81
CA ARG A 108 4.60 -7.99 -13.79
C ARG A 108 4.92 -6.62 -14.37
N ALA A 109 5.70 -6.56 -15.46
CA ALA A 109 6.04 -5.30 -16.13
C ALA A 109 4.79 -4.55 -16.63
N TRP A 110 3.83 -5.28 -17.21
CA TRP A 110 2.57 -4.70 -17.67
C TRP A 110 1.74 -4.11 -16.52
N ILE A 111 1.59 -4.85 -15.40
CA ILE A 111 0.85 -4.36 -14.22
C ILE A 111 1.54 -3.12 -13.64
N GLN A 112 2.88 -3.13 -13.55
CA GLN A 112 3.65 -1.96 -13.10
C GLN A 112 3.37 -0.74 -13.98
N GLN A 113 3.46 -0.88 -15.30
CA GLN A 113 3.17 0.23 -16.21
C GLN A 113 1.74 0.73 -16.05
N ARG A 114 0.77 -0.18 -15.88
CA ARG A 114 -0.63 0.17 -15.69
C ARG A 114 -0.85 0.96 -14.40
N LEU A 115 -0.19 0.57 -13.31
CA LEU A 115 -0.18 1.30 -12.04
C LEU A 115 0.43 2.71 -12.20
N TYR A 116 1.54 2.83 -12.93
CA TYR A 116 2.19 4.12 -13.19
C TYR A 116 1.32 5.07 -14.01
N ASN A 117 0.66 4.55 -15.04
CA ASN A 117 -0.32 5.33 -15.81
C ASN A 117 -1.49 5.82 -14.94
N CYS A 118 -1.75 5.14 -13.82
CA CYS A 118 -2.74 5.52 -12.83
C CYS A 118 -2.18 6.34 -11.65
N GLY A 119 -0.96 6.88 -11.79
CA GLY A 119 -0.40 7.85 -10.86
C GLY A 119 0.31 7.25 -9.65
N VAL A 120 0.51 5.92 -9.61
CA VAL A 120 1.45 5.32 -8.65
C VAL A 120 2.84 5.91 -8.87
N ARG A 121 3.58 6.11 -7.78
CA ARG A 121 4.91 6.70 -7.80
C ARG A 121 5.91 5.86 -7.06
N LEU A 122 7.17 6.04 -7.44
CA LEU A 122 8.30 5.53 -6.69
C LEU A 122 8.78 6.55 -5.67
N GLY A 123 9.33 6.05 -4.58
CA GLY A 123 9.94 6.85 -3.54
C GLY A 123 11.02 6.08 -2.78
N LYS A 124 11.70 6.79 -1.88
CA LYS A 124 12.67 6.23 -0.95
C LYS A 124 12.23 6.52 0.48
N TRP A 125 12.12 5.48 1.30
CA TRP A 125 11.67 5.55 2.69
C TRP A 125 12.81 5.21 3.65
N SER A 126 13.04 6.04 4.66
CA SER A 126 14.07 5.79 5.67
C SER A 126 13.78 6.52 6.99
N GLY A 127 13.86 5.78 8.10
CA GLY A 127 13.66 6.33 9.45
C GLY A 127 12.26 6.91 9.66
N GLY A 128 11.22 6.18 9.24
CA GLY A 128 9.82 6.58 9.45
C GLY A 128 9.33 7.74 8.58
N ARG A 129 10.09 8.13 7.54
CA ARG A 129 9.73 9.24 6.65
C ARG A 129 10.15 9.00 5.21
N LEU A 130 9.41 9.63 4.30
CA LEU A 130 9.73 9.66 2.89
C LEU A 130 10.90 10.63 2.65
N ARG A 131 11.97 10.14 2.03
CA ARG A 131 13.20 10.89 1.74
C ARG A 131 13.21 11.45 0.32
N ALA A 132 12.59 10.72 -0.60
CA ALA A 132 12.48 11.11 -1.99
C ALA A 132 11.17 10.55 -2.56
N ILE A 133 10.58 11.28 -3.50
CA ILE A 133 9.41 10.86 -4.25
C ILE A 133 9.55 11.38 -5.68
N GLU A 134 9.08 10.59 -6.64
CA GLU A 134 8.93 11.08 -8.01
C GLU A 134 7.97 12.26 -8.08
N VAL A 135 8.23 13.17 -9.03
CA VAL A 135 7.35 14.30 -9.29
C VAL A 135 6.04 13.81 -9.92
N GLY A 136 4.92 14.42 -9.53
CA GLY A 136 3.67 14.30 -10.27
C GLY A 136 2.50 14.99 -9.56
N VAL A 137 1.31 14.86 -10.14
CA VAL A 137 0.06 15.50 -9.69
C VAL A 137 -0.74 14.69 -8.66
N GLY A 138 -1.42 15.37 -7.74
CA GLY A 138 -2.31 14.73 -6.76
C GLY A 138 -1.62 14.21 -5.50
N THR A 139 -2.42 13.87 -4.50
CA THR A 139 -1.96 13.40 -3.19
C THR A 139 -1.76 11.89 -3.18
N VAL A 140 -0.59 11.46 -2.73
CA VAL A 140 -0.32 10.04 -2.44
C VAL A 140 -0.81 9.69 -1.04
N SER A 141 -1.16 8.42 -0.83
CA SER A 141 -1.45 7.91 0.50
C SER A 141 -0.17 7.73 1.32
N GLY A 142 -0.29 7.91 2.63
CA GLY A 142 0.73 7.52 3.60
C GLY A 142 0.79 6.00 3.84
N PHE A 143 -0.06 5.19 3.21
CA PHE A 143 0.01 3.75 3.28
C PHE A 143 1.15 3.23 2.37
N ILE A 144 2.34 3.17 2.97
CA ILE A 144 3.60 2.87 2.27
C ILE A 144 3.69 1.39 1.94
N ARG A 145 3.98 1.07 0.68
CA ARG A 145 4.27 -0.30 0.23
C ARG A 145 5.75 -0.42 -0.09
N VAL A 146 6.49 -1.10 0.79
CA VAL A 146 7.90 -1.41 0.54
C VAL A 146 8.00 -2.37 -0.64
N ILE A 147 8.90 -2.06 -1.57
CA ILE A 147 9.14 -2.95 -2.70
C ILE A 147 9.94 -4.15 -2.20
N SER A 148 9.29 -5.32 -2.18
CA SER A 148 9.92 -6.61 -1.94
C SER A 148 10.00 -7.40 -3.24
N GLY A 149 11.09 -8.15 -3.42
CA GLY A 149 11.33 -8.97 -4.61
C GLY A 149 11.94 -8.20 -5.79
N GLU A 150 11.74 -8.75 -7.00
CA GLU A 150 12.35 -8.21 -8.22
C GLU A 150 11.73 -6.87 -8.64
N VAL A 151 12.60 -5.93 -8.97
CA VAL A 151 12.28 -4.60 -9.49
C VAL A 151 12.57 -4.60 -10.98
N SER A 152 11.68 -4.05 -11.81
CA SER A 152 11.96 -3.98 -13.25
C SER A 152 13.12 -3.03 -13.55
N VAL A 153 13.73 -3.18 -14.73
CA VAL A 153 14.81 -2.30 -15.20
C VAL A 153 14.35 -0.83 -15.22
N GLU A 154 13.11 -0.59 -15.66
CA GLU A 154 12.52 0.75 -15.70
C GLU A 154 12.33 1.33 -14.30
N GLU A 155 11.76 0.56 -13.36
CA GLU A 155 11.62 0.99 -11.96
C GLU A 155 12.98 1.27 -11.31
N THR A 156 13.99 0.45 -11.62
CA THR A 156 15.35 0.64 -11.10
C THR A 156 15.96 1.93 -11.64
N SER A 157 15.84 2.18 -12.95
CA SER A 157 16.32 3.42 -13.56
C SER A 157 15.63 4.63 -12.92
N ARG A 158 14.33 4.57 -12.67
CA ARG A 158 13.55 5.65 -12.04
C ARG A 158 13.91 5.84 -10.56
N LEU A 159 14.13 4.78 -9.80
CA LEU A 159 14.60 4.86 -8.41
C LEU A 159 16.02 5.45 -8.30
N GLN A 160 16.87 5.22 -9.30
CA GLN A 160 18.23 5.76 -9.33
C GLN A 160 18.27 7.28 -9.54
N THR A 161 17.28 7.86 -10.22
CA THR A 161 17.21 9.33 -10.40
C THR A 161 16.74 10.06 -9.13
N LEU A 162 16.14 9.35 -8.18
CA LEU A 162 15.70 9.94 -6.91
C LEU A 162 16.90 10.21 -5.98
N VAL A 163 17.10 11.48 -5.62
CA VAL A 163 18.13 11.90 -4.67
C VAL A 163 17.71 11.54 -3.24
N GLY A 164 18.56 10.82 -2.52
CA GLY A 164 18.34 10.40 -1.14
C GLY A 164 18.56 8.90 -0.92
N GLU A 165 18.77 8.51 0.32
CA GLU A 165 18.92 7.10 0.73
C GLU A 165 17.62 6.55 1.31
N GLY A 166 17.44 5.23 1.22
CA GLY A 166 16.31 4.54 1.82
C GLY A 166 15.85 3.33 1.02
N GLN A 167 14.89 2.60 1.59
CA GLN A 167 14.26 1.48 0.95
C GLN A 167 13.32 1.96 -0.16
N PRO A 168 13.32 1.31 -1.34
CA PRO A 168 12.41 1.65 -2.41
C PRO A 168 10.96 1.33 -2.01
N VAL A 169 10.06 2.26 -2.29
CA VAL A 169 8.64 2.13 -1.97
C VAL A 169 7.77 2.51 -3.17
N ARG A 170 6.58 1.90 -3.27
CA ARG A 170 5.51 2.35 -4.16
C ARG A 170 4.47 3.13 -3.37
N LEU A 171 4.10 4.29 -3.91
CA LEU A 171 3.20 5.25 -3.31
C LEU A 171 1.98 5.38 -4.20
N PHE A 172 0.83 5.00 -3.67
CA PHE A 172 -0.41 4.97 -4.44
C PHE A 172 -1.14 6.31 -4.27
N PRO A 173 -1.85 6.81 -5.30
CA PRO A 173 -2.78 7.92 -5.10
C PRO A 173 -3.80 7.57 -4.03
N ARG A 174 -4.19 8.56 -3.21
CA ARG A 174 -5.17 8.34 -2.14
C ARG A 174 -6.50 7.78 -2.66
N SER A 175 -6.94 8.23 -3.84
CA SER A 175 -8.16 7.74 -4.50
C SER A 175 -8.06 6.25 -4.84
N LEU A 176 -6.91 5.81 -5.33
CA LEU A 176 -6.65 4.44 -5.73
C LEU A 176 -6.65 3.50 -4.51
N ASP A 177 -6.07 3.95 -3.40
CA ASP A 177 -6.11 3.20 -2.14
C ASP A 177 -7.51 3.13 -1.55
N ILE A 178 -8.28 4.22 -1.58
CA ILE A 178 -9.69 4.18 -1.16
C ILE A 178 -10.48 3.18 -2.00
N HIS A 179 -10.27 3.17 -3.32
CA HIS A 179 -10.94 2.23 -4.21
C HIS A 179 -10.59 0.78 -3.85
N LEU A 180 -9.29 0.48 -3.73
CA LEU A 180 -8.79 -0.82 -3.32
C LEU A 180 -9.40 -1.32 -2.01
N LEU A 181 -9.38 -0.49 -0.98
CA LEU A 181 -9.90 -0.85 0.34
C LEU A 181 -11.41 -1.05 0.33
N THR A 182 -12.14 -0.29 -0.50
CA THR A 182 -13.58 -0.48 -0.70
C THR A 182 -13.85 -1.86 -1.28
N GLN A 183 -13.14 -2.24 -2.35
CA GLN A 183 -13.35 -3.52 -2.99
C GLN A 183 -12.90 -4.69 -2.11
N LEU A 184 -11.76 -4.56 -1.42
CA LEU A 184 -11.28 -5.55 -0.47
C LEU A 184 -12.27 -5.76 0.68
N SER A 185 -12.87 -4.68 1.19
CA SER A 185 -13.96 -4.78 2.16
C SER A 185 -15.15 -5.54 1.61
N ASN A 186 -15.61 -5.19 0.42
CA ASN A 186 -16.80 -5.81 -0.17
C ASN A 186 -16.60 -7.32 -0.32
N THR A 187 -15.43 -7.75 -0.80
CA THR A 187 -15.07 -9.17 -0.94
C THR A 187 -14.92 -9.87 0.41
N THR A 188 -14.31 -9.21 1.41
CA THR A 188 -14.05 -9.82 2.71
C THR A 188 -15.17 -9.59 3.72
N SER A 189 -16.29 -8.98 3.30
CA SER A 189 -17.36 -8.52 4.19
C SER A 189 -16.85 -7.64 5.35
N GLY A 190 -15.86 -6.80 5.08
CA GLY A 190 -15.23 -5.89 6.04
C GLY A 190 -14.25 -6.54 7.03
N LYS A 191 -14.07 -7.86 6.98
CA LYS A 191 -13.24 -8.61 7.95
C LYS A 191 -11.77 -8.23 7.91
N PHE A 192 -11.26 -7.77 6.77
CA PHE A 192 -9.83 -7.51 6.59
C PHE A 192 -9.26 -6.52 7.62
N MET A 193 -10.03 -5.50 8.03
CA MET A 193 -9.53 -4.47 8.95
C MET A 193 -9.39 -4.93 10.40
N ALA A 194 -10.06 -6.01 10.77
CA ALA A 194 -9.93 -6.62 12.10
C ALA A 194 -8.86 -7.72 12.13
N ALA A 195 -8.30 -8.07 10.96
CA ALA A 195 -7.33 -9.13 10.83
C ALA A 195 -5.93 -8.68 11.30
N LYS A 196 -5.06 -9.66 11.53
CA LYS A 196 -3.63 -9.38 11.74
C LYS A 196 -2.88 -9.30 10.42
N HIS A 197 -3.23 -10.19 9.48
CA HIS A 197 -2.54 -10.30 8.20
C HIS A 197 -3.53 -10.48 7.05
N VAL A 198 -3.27 -9.77 5.96
CA VAL A 198 -3.99 -9.88 4.70
C VAL A 198 -2.97 -10.10 3.58
N SER A 199 -3.09 -11.19 2.84
CA SER A 199 -2.24 -11.45 1.68
C SER A 199 -3.09 -11.59 0.43
N ALA A 200 -2.60 -11.11 -0.70
CA ALA A 200 -3.19 -11.41 -2.00
C ALA A 200 -2.13 -11.28 -3.11
N GLU A 201 -2.54 -11.53 -4.35
CA GLU A 201 -1.65 -11.51 -5.52
C GLU A 201 -2.20 -10.58 -6.60
N TYR A 202 -1.34 -9.72 -7.16
CA TYR A 202 -1.69 -8.97 -8.36
C TYR A 202 -1.82 -9.92 -9.55
N LYS A 203 -2.86 -9.74 -10.35
CA LYS A 203 -3.07 -10.50 -11.58
C LYS A 203 -3.59 -9.60 -12.69
N ARG A 204 -3.05 -9.74 -13.88
CA ARG A 204 -3.62 -9.14 -15.08
C ARG A 204 -4.92 -9.86 -15.43
N HIS A 205 -5.96 -9.09 -15.68
CA HIS A 205 -7.22 -9.59 -16.23
C HIS A 205 -7.61 -8.71 -17.41
N MET A 206 -7.43 -9.23 -18.63
CA MET A 206 -7.58 -8.44 -19.86
C MET A 206 -6.73 -7.15 -19.78
N GLU A 207 -7.35 -5.98 -19.83
CA GLU A 207 -6.70 -4.66 -19.69
C GLU A 207 -6.84 -4.06 -18.28
N GLY A 208 -7.33 -4.86 -17.33
CA GLY A 208 -7.45 -4.53 -15.92
C GLY A 208 -6.35 -5.15 -15.05
N VAL A 209 -6.25 -4.63 -13.83
CA VAL A 209 -5.44 -5.21 -12.76
C VAL A 209 -6.39 -5.69 -11.67
N ASN A 210 -6.32 -6.96 -11.36
CA ASN A 210 -7.08 -7.57 -10.28
C ASN A 210 -6.15 -7.98 -9.14
N ILE A 211 -6.76 -8.21 -7.98
CA ILE A 211 -6.14 -8.86 -6.85
C ILE A 211 -6.87 -10.19 -6.62
N ARG A 212 -6.12 -11.28 -6.57
CA ARG A 212 -6.62 -12.66 -6.43
C ARG A 212 -5.95 -13.37 -5.27
N ASN A 213 -6.38 -14.60 -4.98
CA ASN A 213 -5.83 -15.43 -3.91
C ASN A 213 -5.83 -14.69 -2.55
N ILE A 214 -6.93 -13.98 -2.28
CA ILE A 214 -7.07 -13.15 -1.09
C ILE A 214 -7.18 -14.06 0.12
N GLN A 215 -6.32 -13.85 1.11
CA GLN A 215 -6.36 -14.51 2.40
C GLN A 215 -6.39 -13.49 3.52
N VAL A 216 -7.24 -13.72 4.51
CA VAL A 216 -7.36 -12.90 5.73
C VAL A 216 -7.14 -13.82 6.92
N ASP A 217 -6.04 -13.64 7.65
CA ASP A 217 -5.60 -14.55 8.72
C ASP A 217 -5.63 -16.04 8.31
N GLY A 218 -5.24 -16.33 7.06
CA GLY A 218 -5.22 -17.67 6.47
C GLY A 218 -6.58 -18.16 5.94
N GLN A 219 -7.68 -17.43 6.17
CA GLN A 219 -8.96 -17.73 5.52
C GLN A 219 -8.94 -17.25 4.07
N ALA A 220 -9.10 -18.18 3.12
CA ALA A 220 -9.18 -17.87 1.70
C ALA A 220 -10.55 -17.27 1.30
N PHE A 221 -10.51 -16.31 0.37
CA PHE A 221 -11.67 -15.70 -0.28
C PHE A 221 -11.55 -15.92 -1.80
N GLU A 222 -12.45 -16.72 -2.36
CA GLU A 222 -12.43 -17.13 -3.77
C GLU A 222 -12.63 -15.96 -4.74
N GLN A 223 -13.39 -14.94 -4.32
CA GLN A 223 -13.71 -13.82 -5.17
C GLN A 223 -12.51 -12.86 -5.27
N GLY A 224 -11.95 -12.74 -6.48
CA GLY A 224 -10.98 -11.70 -6.79
C GLY A 224 -11.61 -10.31 -6.80
N VAL A 225 -10.79 -9.30 -6.62
CA VAL A 225 -11.15 -7.88 -6.63
C VAL A 225 -10.62 -7.22 -7.90
N GLY A 226 -11.47 -6.52 -8.63
CA GLY A 226 -11.04 -5.59 -9.67
C GLY A 226 -10.45 -4.33 -9.01
N PHE A 227 -9.16 -4.09 -9.23
CA PHE A 227 -8.43 -2.96 -8.64
C PHE A 227 -8.23 -1.82 -9.64
N LEU A 228 -7.94 -2.14 -10.91
CA LEU A 228 -7.99 -1.20 -12.03
C LEU A 228 -8.88 -1.81 -13.14
N PRO A 229 -9.88 -1.07 -13.65
CA PRO A 229 -10.79 -1.59 -14.66
C PRO A 229 -10.12 -1.72 -16.04
N GLU A 230 -10.72 -2.57 -16.86
CA GLU A 230 -10.33 -2.81 -18.26
C GLU A 230 -10.58 -1.60 -19.17
N SER A 231 -11.42 -0.66 -18.75
CA SER A 231 -11.75 0.57 -19.50
C SER A 231 -10.59 1.55 -19.65
N GLY A 232 -9.43 1.29 -19.04
CA GLY A 232 -8.30 2.22 -19.02
C GLY A 232 -8.42 3.30 -17.92
N GLN A 233 -9.57 3.43 -17.27
CA GLN A 233 -9.77 4.35 -16.15
C GLN A 233 -8.98 3.93 -14.91
N CYS A 234 -8.72 4.86 -14.00
CA CYS A 234 -7.93 4.64 -12.79
C CYS A 234 -8.74 4.70 -11.49
N SER A 235 -10.02 5.04 -11.59
CA SER A 235 -11.03 5.04 -10.51
C SER A 235 -12.40 5.36 -11.08
#